data_AF-A0A6J4KDK9-F1
#
_entry.id   AF-A0A6J4KDK9-F1
#
_cell.length_a   1.000
_cell.length_b   1.000
_cell.length_c   1.000
_cell.angle_alpha   90.00
_cell.angle_beta   90.00
_cell.angle_gamma   90.00
#
_symmetry.space_group_name_H-M   'P 1'
#
loop_
_entity.id
_entity.type
_entity.pdbx_description
1 polymer ?
#
loop_
_entity_poly.entity_id
_entity_poly.type
_entity_poly.pdbx_seq_one_letter_code
_entity_poly.pdbx_strand_id
1 'polypeptide(L)'
;NRAILASTLRDWRLEVVAVTSAAQALAELRRRSEDGERFDLALIDYQMPGMDGADLVRAMAADQRFQHTPRILLTSTGDRAGLSDGEVDGVLTKPVRPSALLDRVNQILTDAIATSTPTPAAPPRPRARALTPRPARPRAAVLVAEDNPVSQQVARRMLESLGCTVDIARTGTEVLAAVRGHDYSLIFMDCQMPEMDGYEATRALRAEEDGRRTPIVALTASAMEGDAERCIDAGMDDYLTKPVRLEDFVAALDRWVPEPPAQEQEQEASAGPEPDPVRPVVDLSAMTALHGDDTQGLVELFLSSSAGQLQQMGEALSGGNAAELRRLAHGLRGSASYVGAEQLAGRCLELEEAVDQGTADLRPHVEAIADAFSQVEDLLNRQLAG
;
A
#
# COMPACT_ATOMS: atom_id res chain seq x y z
N ASN A 1 -22.76 4.34 17.57
CA ASN A 1 -22.12 4.32 16.23
C ASN A 1 -22.15 5.68 15.54
N ARG A 2 -23.31 6.23 15.15
CA ARG A 2 -23.39 7.55 14.47
C ARG A 2 -22.66 8.69 15.17
N ALA A 3 -22.86 8.87 16.48
CA ALA A 3 -22.21 9.94 17.25
C ALA A 3 -20.68 9.78 17.33
N ILE A 4 -20.20 8.54 17.43
CA ILE A 4 -18.77 8.21 17.48
C ILE A 4 -18.13 8.51 16.12
N LEU A 5 -18.73 8.01 15.03
CA LEU A 5 -18.26 8.28 13.67
C LEU A 5 -18.28 9.78 13.36
N ALA A 6 -19.35 10.48 13.73
CA ALA A 6 -19.45 11.92 13.53
C ALA A 6 -18.43 12.70 14.38
N SER A 7 -18.02 12.19 15.55
CA SER A 7 -16.92 12.77 16.32
C SER A 7 -15.61 12.54 15.59
N THR A 8 -15.28 11.30 15.25
CA THR A 8 -14.04 10.94 14.56
C THR A 8 -13.83 11.72 13.26
N LEU A 9 -14.89 11.88 12.45
CA LEU A 9 -14.83 12.63 11.19
C LEU A 9 -14.67 14.14 11.44
N ARG A 10 -15.27 14.69 12.50
CA ARG A 10 -15.06 16.09 12.88
C ARG A 10 -13.66 16.32 13.46
N ASP A 11 -13.09 15.33 14.15
CA ASP A 11 -11.70 15.36 14.61
C ASP A 11 -10.74 15.42 13.41
N TRP A 12 -11.13 14.82 12.28
CA TRP A 12 -10.45 14.97 10.97
C TRP A 12 -10.81 16.25 10.21
N ARG A 13 -11.48 17.21 10.87
CA ARG A 13 -11.91 18.51 10.31
C ARG A 13 -12.86 18.42 9.12
N LEU A 14 -13.57 17.30 8.94
CA LEU A 14 -14.60 17.19 7.94
C LEU A 14 -15.89 17.88 8.39
N GLU A 15 -16.61 18.48 7.44
CA GLU A 15 -17.96 18.98 7.70
C GLU A 15 -18.94 17.80 7.69
N VAL A 16 -19.50 17.48 8.86
CA VAL A 16 -20.33 16.28 9.04
C VAL A 16 -21.78 16.64 9.32
N VAL A 17 -22.66 16.28 8.37
CA VAL A 17 -24.11 16.26 8.56
C VAL A 17 -24.55 14.84 8.90
N ALA A 18 -25.09 14.65 10.10
CA ALA A 18 -25.49 13.34 10.61
C ALA A 18 -27.02 13.25 10.69
N VAL A 19 -27.62 12.36 9.89
CA VAL A 19 -29.06 12.10 9.85
C VAL A 19 -29.42 10.74 10.47
N THR A 20 -30.71 10.52 10.74
CA THR A 20 -31.18 9.32 11.46
C THR A 20 -31.91 8.29 10.59
N SER A 21 -32.26 8.65 9.34
CA SER A 21 -32.97 7.77 8.41
C SER A 21 -32.62 8.05 6.96
N ALA A 22 -32.83 7.07 6.09
CA ALA A 22 -32.63 7.22 4.64
C ALA A 22 -33.50 8.33 4.03
N ALA A 23 -34.73 8.51 4.50
CA ALA A 23 -35.61 9.59 4.05
C ALA A 23 -35.04 10.98 4.37
N GLN A 24 -34.44 11.15 5.56
CA GLN A 24 -33.75 12.39 5.93
C GLN A 24 -32.48 12.59 5.11
N ALA A 25 -31.74 11.53 4.81
CA ALA A 25 -30.54 11.59 3.96
C ALA A 25 -30.89 12.11 2.55
N LEU A 26 -31.92 11.55 1.91
CA LEU A 26 -32.38 12.01 0.59
C LEU A 26 -32.90 13.45 0.61
N ALA A 27 -33.60 13.85 1.67
CA ALA A 27 -34.07 15.23 1.81
C ALA A 27 -32.89 16.21 1.93
N GLU A 28 -31.86 15.87 2.70
CA GLU A 28 -30.68 16.73 2.86
C GLU A 28 -29.81 16.77 1.61
N LEU A 29 -29.63 15.64 0.93
CA LEU A 29 -28.96 15.58 -0.38
C LEU A 29 -29.64 16.49 -1.40
N ARG A 30 -30.99 16.47 -1.46
CA ARG A 30 -31.77 17.35 -2.34
C ARG A 30 -31.60 18.82 -1.95
N ARG A 31 -31.72 19.14 -0.65
CA ARG A 31 -31.60 20.50 -0.14
C ARG A 31 -30.25 21.11 -0.50
N ARG A 32 -29.14 20.41 -0.24
CA ARG A 32 -27.80 20.90 -0.61
C ARG A 32 -27.63 21.05 -2.11
N SER A 33 -28.16 20.11 -2.90
CA SER A 33 -28.13 20.22 -4.35
C SER A 33 -28.93 21.42 -4.88
N GLU A 34 -30.06 21.77 -4.24
CA GLU A 34 -30.86 22.96 -4.57
C GLU A 34 -30.11 24.26 -4.23
N ASP A 35 -29.30 24.25 -3.16
CA ASP A 35 -28.40 25.34 -2.77
C ASP A 35 -27.12 25.41 -3.64
N GLY A 36 -26.93 24.49 -4.59
CA GLY A 36 -25.74 24.40 -5.45
C GLY A 36 -24.53 23.75 -4.79
N GLU A 37 -24.69 23.17 -3.61
CA GLU A 37 -23.67 22.44 -2.88
C GLU A 37 -23.80 20.92 -3.09
N ARG A 38 -22.73 20.18 -2.82
CA ARG A 38 -22.72 18.71 -2.89
C ARG A 38 -22.00 18.11 -1.69
N PHE A 39 -22.32 16.87 -1.37
CA PHE A 39 -21.53 16.09 -0.43
C PHE A 39 -20.42 15.36 -1.18
N ASP A 40 -19.20 15.42 -0.61
CA ASP A 40 -18.03 14.75 -1.16
C ASP A 40 -17.93 13.27 -0.78
N LEU A 41 -18.74 12.82 0.19
CA LEU A 41 -18.80 11.44 0.63
C LEU A 41 -20.08 11.15 1.42
N ALA A 42 -20.68 9.98 1.20
CA ALA A 42 -21.77 9.44 2.01
C ALA A 42 -21.36 8.16 2.76
N LEU A 43 -21.47 8.17 4.09
CA LEU A 43 -21.37 6.97 4.92
C LEU A 43 -22.77 6.45 5.24
N ILE A 44 -23.08 5.24 4.79
CA ILE A 44 -24.45 4.69 4.81
C ILE A 44 -24.48 3.45 5.70
N ASP A 45 -25.36 3.43 6.70
CA ASP A 45 -25.62 2.20 7.45
C ASP A 45 -26.46 1.23 6.60
N TYR A 46 -26.04 -0.03 6.48
CA TYR A 46 -26.84 -1.05 5.81
C TYR A 46 -28.17 -1.33 6.54
N GLN A 47 -28.15 -1.45 7.87
CA GLN A 47 -29.33 -1.82 8.66
C GLN A 47 -30.02 -0.58 9.22
N MET A 48 -31.06 -0.10 8.54
CA MET A 48 -31.92 1.00 9.00
C MET A 48 -33.40 0.59 8.97
N PRO A 49 -34.23 1.04 9.95
CA PRO A 49 -35.66 0.77 9.93
C PRO A 49 -36.35 1.45 8.73
N GLY A 50 -37.24 0.72 8.07
CA GLY A 50 -38.00 1.21 6.92
C GLY A 50 -37.24 1.02 5.62
N MET A 51 -36.53 2.06 5.19
CA MET A 51 -35.68 2.03 3.99
C MET A 51 -34.25 1.69 4.41
N ASP A 52 -33.73 0.56 3.92
CA ASP A 52 -32.40 0.07 4.27
C ASP A 52 -31.29 0.80 3.49
N GLY A 53 -30.02 0.47 3.77
CA GLY A 53 -28.88 1.10 3.12
C GLY A 53 -28.80 0.79 1.61
N ALA A 54 -29.26 -0.37 1.17
CA ALA A 54 -29.25 -0.73 -0.25
C ALA A 54 -30.36 0.00 -1.03
N ASP A 55 -31.53 0.19 -0.44
CA ASP A 55 -32.58 1.04 -0.98
C ASP A 55 -32.12 2.50 -1.11
N LEU A 56 -31.43 3.03 -0.10
CA LEU A 56 -30.87 4.39 -0.14
C LEU A 56 -29.82 4.53 -1.25
N VAL A 57 -28.89 3.58 -1.37
CA VAL A 57 -27.87 3.57 -2.42
C VAL A 57 -28.51 3.58 -3.81
N ARG A 58 -29.53 2.73 -4.04
CA ARG A 58 -30.26 2.70 -5.31
C ARG A 58 -31.01 4.00 -5.58
N ALA A 59 -31.62 4.59 -4.57
CA ALA A 59 -32.27 5.89 -4.68
C ALA A 59 -31.29 7.02 -5.02
N MET A 60 -30.06 6.97 -4.47
CA MET A 60 -28.98 7.90 -4.82
C MET A 60 -28.49 7.69 -6.26
N ALA A 61 -28.32 6.45 -6.69
CA ALA A 61 -27.88 6.13 -8.05
C ALA A 61 -28.89 6.54 -9.13
N ALA A 62 -30.20 6.48 -8.82
CA ALA A 62 -31.27 6.85 -9.73
C ALA A 62 -31.40 8.37 -9.96
N ASP A 63 -30.83 9.20 -9.10
CA ASP A 63 -30.90 10.66 -9.17
C ASP A 63 -29.57 11.24 -9.66
N GLN A 64 -29.59 11.88 -10.84
CA GLN A 64 -28.38 12.39 -11.49
C GLN A 64 -27.61 13.41 -10.64
N ARG A 65 -28.29 14.07 -9.70
CA ARG A 65 -27.67 15.03 -8.78
C ARG A 65 -26.69 14.38 -7.80
N PHE A 66 -26.81 13.08 -7.53
CA PHE A 66 -26.02 12.39 -6.50
C PHE A 66 -25.01 11.39 -7.08
N GLN A 67 -24.92 11.27 -8.41
CA GLN A 67 -24.02 10.31 -9.08
C GLN A 67 -22.53 10.54 -8.79
N HIS A 68 -22.18 11.78 -8.41
CA HIS A 68 -20.80 12.16 -8.09
C HIS A 68 -20.48 12.11 -6.60
N THR A 69 -21.41 11.69 -5.74
CA THR A 69 -21.16 11.51 -4.31
C THR A 69 -20.77 10.05 -4.07
N PRO A 70 -19.49 9.76 -3.74
CA PRO A 70 -19.06 8.42 -3.40
C PRO A 70 -19.78 7.88 -2.17
N ARG A 71 -20.01 6.56 -2.15
CA ARG A 71 -20.84 5.87 -1.15
C ARG A 71 -20.04 4.76 -0.47
N ILE A 72 -19.85 4.88 0.84
CA ILE A 72 -19.30 3.81 1.68
C ILE A 72 -20.42 3.18 2.49
N LEU A 73 -20.62 1.88 2.32
CA LEU A 73 -21.60 1.11 3.08
C LEU A 73 -20.99 0.55 4.37
N LEU A 74 -21.68 0.74 5.49
CA LEU A 74 -21.33 0.22 6.81
C LEU A 74 -22.21 -0.99 7.13
N THR A 75 -21.64 -2.18 7.11
CA THR A 75 -22.35 -3.46 7.30
C THR A 75 -21.81 -4.25 8.50
N SER A 76 -22.60 -5.17 9.05
CA SER A 76 -22.17 -6.01 10.18
C SER A 76 -21.39 -7.25 9.75
N THR A 77 -21.51 -7.68 8.47
CA THR A 77 -20.98 -8.97 7.97
C THR A 77 -20.04 -8.85 6.77
N GLY A 78 -19.64 -7.63 6.37
CA GLY A 78 -18.76 -7.40 5.20
C GLY A 78 -19.40 -7.64 3.83
N ASP A 79 -20.57 -8.29 3.82
CA ASP A 79 -21.35 -8.57 2.62
C ASP A 79 -21.97 -7.30 2.02
N ARG A 80 -21.91 -7.18 0.68
CA ARG A 80 -22.58 -6.16 -0.13
C ARG A 80 -24.09 -6.40 -0.25
N ALA A 81 -24.58 -7.53 0.25
CA ALA A 81 -25.98 -7.83 0.51
C ALA A 81 -26.93 -7.46 -0.65
N GLY A 82 -26.52 -7.85 -1.86
CA GLY A 82 -27.32 -7.70 -3.09
C GLY A 82 -27.05 -6.44 -3.93
N LEU A 83 -26.06 -5.61 -3.58
CA LEU A 83 -25.64 -4.47 -4.39
C LEU A 83 -24.67 -4.88 -5.51
N SER A 84 -24.87 -4.36 -6.71
CA SER A 84 -24.05 -4.59 -7.90
C SER A 84 -22.73 -3.82 -7.83
N ASP A 85 -21.72 -4.25 -8.60
CA ASP A 85 -20.48 -3.49 -8.76
C ASP A 85 -20.75 -2.09 -9.34
N GLY A 86 -20.22 -1.05 -8.68
CA GLY A 86 -20.43 0.36 -9.03
C GLY A 86 -21.58 1.06 -8.30
N GLU A 87 -22.44 0.33 -7.56
CA GLU A 87 -23.47 0.96 -6.72
C GLU A 87 -22.92 1.49 -5.39
N VAL A 88 -21.78 0.95 -4.93
CA VAL A 88 -21.04 1.48 -3.78
C VAL A 88 -19.55 1.51 -4.08
N ASP A 89 -18.89 2.53 -3.57
CA ASP A 89 -17.49 2.85 -3.80
C ASP A 89 -16.60 2.25 -2.69
N GLY A 90 -17.20 1.82 -1.57
CA GLY A 90 -16.53 1.08 -0.52
C GLY A 90 -17.48 0.37 0.44
N VAL A 91 -16.94 -0.61 1.17
CA VAL A 91 -17.65 -1.32 2.24
C VAL A 91 -16.76 -1.38 3.47
N LEU A 92 -17.34 -1.13 4.66
CA LEU A 92 -16.67 -1.25 5.95
C LEU A 92 -17.51 -2.09 6.90
N THR A 93 -16.84 -2.96 7.65
CA THR A 93 -17.49 -3.78 8.68
C THR A 93 -17.59 -3.04 10.01
N LYS A 94 -18.67 -3.30 10.75
CA LYS A 94 -18.84 -2.81 12.13
C LYS A 94 -18.21 -3.81 13.12
N PRO A 95 -17.51 -3.35 14.17
CA PRO A 95 -17.29 -1.95 14.52
C PRO A 95 -16.30 -1.27 13.57
N VAL A 96 -16.69 -0.09 13.06
CA VAL A 96 -15.86 0.66 12.12
C VAL A 96 -14.62 1.15 12.86
N ARG A 97 -13.46 0.60 12.48
CA ARG A 97 -12.17 1.01 13.02
C ARG A 97 -11.73 2.33 12.37
N PRO A 98 -11.20 3.31 13.12
CA PRO A 98 -10.76 4.59 12.57
C PRO A 98 -9.74 4.47 11.44
N SER A 99 -8.79 3.52 11.53
CA SER A 99 -7.80 3.26 10.47
C SER A 99 -8.46 2.78 9.18
N ALA A 100 -9.30 1.75 9.26
CA ALA A 100 -10.01 1.21 8.08
C ALA A 100 -10.95 2.25 7.43
N LEU A 101 -11.57 3.12 8.23
CA LEU A 101 -12.35 4.24 7.71
C LEU A 101 -11.46 5.26 7.00
N LEU A 102 -10.33 5.62 7.59
CA LEU A 102 -9.39 6.57 7.01
C LEU A 102 -8.82 6.07 5.67
N ASP A 103 -8.33 4.83 5.65
CA ASP A 103 -7.75 4.21 4.44
C ASP A 103 -8.77 4.21 3.30
N ARG A 104 -10.03 3.87 3.60
CA ARG A 104 -11.10 3.82 2.60
C ARG A 104 -11.51 5.20 2.11
N VAL A 105 -11.60 6.18 3.00
CA VAL A 105 -11.90 7.57 2.64
C VAL A 105 -10.80 8.13 1.74
N ASN A 106 -9.53 7.91 2.10
CA ASN A 106 -8.39 8.38 1.31
C ASN A 106 -8.34 7.74 -0.07
N GLN A 107 -8.60 6.44 -0.18
CA GLN A 107 -8.67 5.76 -1.46
C GLN A 107 -9.73 6.40 -2.38
N ILE A 108 -10.95 6.57 -1.86
CA ILE A 108 -12.08 7.09 -2.64
C ILE A 108 -11.90 8.56 -3.04
N LEU A 109 -11.38 9.40 -2.14
CA LEU A 109 -11.12 10.81 -2.45
C LEU A 109 -9.95 10.97 -3.45
N THR A 110 -8.93 10.12 -3.37
CA THR A 110 -7.79 10.14 -4.31
C THR A 110 -8.23 9.72 -5.72
N ASP A 111 -9.05 8.69 -5.83
CA ASP A 111 -9.61 8.20 -7.09
C ASP A 111 -10.56 9.23 -7.74
N ALA A 112 -11.31 9.99 -6.93
CA ALA A 112 -12.19 11.06 -7.40
C ALA A 112 -11.43 12.30 -7.92
N ILE A 113 -10.27 12.62 -7.33
CA ILE A 113 -9.39 13.72 -7.79
C ILE A 113 -8.71 13.35 -9.11
N ALA A 114 -8.27 12.10 -9.26
CA ALA A 114 -7.63 11.61 -10.48
C ALA A 114 -8.57 11.62 -11.71
N THR A 115 -9.88 11.52 -11.48
CA THR A 115 -10.90 11.45 -12.55
C THR A 115 -11.55 12.80 -12.87
N SER A 116 -11.28 13.86 -12.11
CA SER A 116 -11.99 15.15 -12.21
C SER A 116 -11.05 16.36 -12.24
N THR A 117 -10.27 16.59 -13.30
CA THR A 117 -9.85 17.95 -13.71
C THR A 117 -9.33 18.03 -15.16
N PRO A 118 -9.83 18.98 -15.98
CA PRO A 118 -9.06 19.66 -17.01
C PRO A 118 -8.26 20.80 -16.35
N THR A 119 -6.94 20.75 -16.45
CA THR A 119 -5.96 21.62 -15.79
C THR A 119 -5.97 23.08 -16.29
N PRO A 120 -6.05 24.10 -15.40
CA PRO A 120 -5.41 25.40 -15.61
C PRO A 120 -4.00 25.39 -14.99
N ALA A 121 -3.04 25.88 -15.76
CA ALA A 121 -1.60 25.76 -15.52
C ALA A 121 -1.12 26.33 -14.18
N ALA A 122 -0.46 25.45 -13.40
CA ALA A 122 0.60 25.81 -12.45
C ALA A 122 1.95 25.81 -13.21
N PRO A 123 2.99 26.53 -12.74
CA PRO A 123 4.17 26.89 -13.53
C PRO A 123 4.95 25.65 -13.98
N PRO A 124 5.74 25.75 -15.07
CA PRO A 124 6.28 24.59 -15.77
C PRO A 124 7.21 23.80 -14.85
N ARG A 125 6.72 22.65 -14.37
CA ARG A 125 7.58 21.57 -13.91
C ARG A 125 8.50 21.20 -15.08
N PRO A 126 9.82 21.01 -14.87
CA PRO A 126 10.68 20.51 -15.93
C PRO A 126 10.07 19.21 -16.43
N ARG A 127 9.73 19.17 -17.72
CA ARG A 127 9.13 18.02 -18.38
C ARG A 127 9.93 16.78 -18.00
N ALA A 128 9.23 15.77 -17.49
CA ALA A 128 9.75 14.42 -17.33
C ALA A 128 10.47 14.06 -18.63
N ARG A 129 11.79 14.04 -18.56
CA ARG A 129 12.63 13.54 -19.65
C ARG A 129 12.32 12.06 -19.71
N ALA A 130 11.88 11.59 -20.87
CA ALA A 130 11.69 10.17 -21.14
C ALA A 130 12.86 9.38 -20.55
N LEU A 131 12.54 8.33 -19.79
CA LEU A 131 13.50 7.47 -19.11
C LEU A 131 14.39 6.80 -20.16
N THR A 132 15.51 7.43 -20.47
CA THR A 132 16.62 6.77 -21.16
C THR A 132 17.32 5.86 -20.15
N PRO A 133 17.74 4.64 -20.51
CA PRO A 133 18.56 3.80 -19.65
C PRO A 133 19.83 4.57 -19.33
N ARG A 134 19.99 4.92 -18.05
CA ARG A 134 21.08 5.73 -17.55
C ARG A 134 22.20 4.80 -17.08
N PRO A 135 23.48 5.02 -17.43
CA PRO A 135 24.57 4.20 -16.91
C PRO A 135 24.63 4.30 -15.39
N ALA A 136 24.92 3.15 -14.75
CA ALA A 136 24.89 2.94 -13.30
C ALA A 136 25.60 4.06 -12.54
N ARG A 137 24.89 4.69 -11.59
CA ARG A 137 25.49 5.66 -10.65
C ARG A 137 26.51 4.93 -9.76
N PRO A 138 27.65 5.54 -9.37
CA PRO A 138 28.51 4.97 -8.35
C PRO A 138 27.79 4.96 -6.99
N ARG A 139 27.32 3.77 -6.60
CA ARG A 139 26.96 3.25 -5.25
C ARG A 139 26.69 4.30 -4.16
N ALA A 140 25.44 4.78 -4.07
CA ALA A 140 24.95 5.38 -2.84
C ALA A 140 24.76 4.29 -1.78
N ALA A 141 25.42 4.44 -0.62
CA ALA A 141 25.16 3.59 0.54
C ALA A 141 23.92 4.11 1.25
N VAL A 142 22.87 3.29 1.33
CA VAL A 142 21.56 3.65 1.90
C VAL A 142 21.28 2.74 3.08
N LEU A 143 20.83 3.32 4.18
CA LEU A 143 20.31 2.56 5.32
C LEU A 143 18.78 2.61 5.29
N VAL A 144 18.12 1.46 5.40
CA VAL A 144 16.67 1.40 5.61
C VAL A 144 16.40 0.87 7.02
N ALA A 145 15.71 1.68 7.82
CA ALA A 145 15.24 1.31 9.16
C ALA A 145 13.76 0.95 9.09
N GLU A 146 13.44 -0.33 9.25
CA GLU A 146 12.10 -0.89 9.10
C GLU A 146 12.02 -2.18 9.92
N ASP A 147 10.98 -2.37 10.73
CA ASP A 147 10.87 -3.52 11.63
C ASP A 147 10.25 -4.77 10.94
N ASN A 148 9.50 -4.55 9.86
CA ASN A 148 8.85 -5.60 9.09
C ASN A 148 9.79 -6.23 8.04
N PRO A 149 10.12 -7.54 8.12
CA PRO A 149 11.04 -8.20 7.19
C PRO A 149 10.62 -8.16 5.71
N VAL A 150 9.32 -8.10 5.43
CA VAL A 150 8.82 -7.99 4.04
C VAL A 150 9.08 -6.58 3.51
N SER A 151 8.69 -5.55 4.27
CA SER A 151 8.97 -4.16 3.92
C SER A 151 10.48 -3.90 3.74
N GLN A 152 11.31 -4.49 4.61
CA GLN A 152 12.77 -4.45 4.47
C GLN A 152 13.23 -5.02 3.12
N GLN A 153 12.75 -6.21 2.73
CA GLN A 153 13.15 -6.85 1.47
C GLN A 153 12.63 -6.09 0.25
N VAL A 154 11.41 -5.54 0.32
CA VAL A 154 10.84 -4.72 -0.76
C VAL A 154 11.66 -3.45 -0.95
N ALA A 155 11.88 -2.68 0.12
CA ALA A 155 12.67 -1.45 0.07
C ALA A 155 14.11 -1.73 -0.38
N ARG A 156 14.74 -2.79 0.16
CA ARG A 156 16.07 -3.25 -0.25
C ARG A 156 16.14 -3.51 -1.75
N ARG A 157 15.24 -4.35 -2.30
CA ARG A 157 15.27 -4.71 -3.71
C ARG A 157 14.98 -3.52 -4.63
N MET A 158 14.02 -2.66 -4.25
CA MET A 158 13.75 -1.42 -4.98
C MET A 158 15.01 -0.54 -5.05
N LEU A 159 15.66 -0.30 -3.92
CA LEU A 159 16.86 0.55 -3.85
C LEU A 159 18.08 -0.11 -4.51
N GLU A 160 18.27 -1.42 -4.38
CA GLU A 160 19.32 -2.19 -5.06
C GLU A 160 19.13 -2.18 -6.59
N SER A 161 17.88 -2.25 -7.08
CA SER A 161 17.56 -2.11 -8.51
C SER A 161 17.91 -0.72 -9.06
N LEU A 162 17.94 0.30 -8.19
CA LEU A 162 18.39 1.65 -8.50
C LEU A 162 19.93 1.81 -8.37
N GLY A 163 20.65 0.74 -8.08
CA GLY A 163 22.12 0.73 -7.97
C GLY A 163 22.65 1.14 -6.58
N CYS A 164 21.79 1.23 -5.56
CA CYS A 164 22.22 1.52 -4.19
C CYS A 164 22.81 0.27 -3.51
N THR A 165 23.74 0.49 -2.58
CA THR A 165 24.11 -0.54 -1.59
C THR A 165 23.25 -0.34 -0.36
N VAL A 166 22.49 -1.35 0.05
CA VAL A 166 21.48 -1.19 1.10
C VAL A 166 21.83 -2.00 2.34
N ASP A 167 21.88 -1.33 3.48
CA ASP A 167 21.87 -1.97 4.79
C ASP A 167 20.49 -1.86 5.43
N ILE A 168 20.17 -2.81 6.30
CA ILE A 168 18.88 -2.86 7.01
C ILE A 168 19.13 -2.75 8.51
N ALA A 169 18.35 -1.90 9.16
CA ALA A 169 18.19 -1.84 10.60
C ALA A 169 16.73 -2.14 10.96
N ARG A 170 16.51 -2.87 12.05
CA ARG A 170 15.18 -3.32 12.49
C ARG A 170 14.58 -2.46 13.61
N THR A 171 15.42 -1.66 14.24
CA THR A 171 15.07 -0.79 15.38
C THR A 171 15.88 0.49 15.34
N GLY A 172 15.44 1.53 16.06
CA GLY A 172 16.22 2.76 16.21
C GLY A 172 17.61 2.56 16.82
N THR A 173 17.79 1.56 17.70
CA THR A 173 19.10 1.24 18.28
C THR A 173 20.07 0.66 17.27
N GLU A 174 19.60 -0.19 16.36
CA GLU A 174 20.40 -0.70 15.24
C GLU A 174 20.81 0.41 14.28
N VAL A 175 19.95 1.41 14.05
CA VAL A 175 20.29 2.59 13.24
C VAL A 175 21.47 3.36 13.84
N LEU A 176 21.43 3.65 15.14
CA LEU A 176 22.53 4.35 15.83
C LEU A 176 23.83 3.55 15.79
N ALA A 177 23.76 2.22 15.86
CA ALA A 177 24.94 1.36 15.73
C ALA A 177 25.50 1.37 14.30
N ALA A 178 24.63 1.30 13.28
CA ALA A 178 25.02 1.28 11.88
C ALA A 178 25.73 2.57 11.45
N VAL A 179 25.16 3.74 11.78
CA VAL A 179 25.69 5.06 11.39
C VAL A 179 27.06 5.34 12.03
N ARG A 180 27.36 4.76 13.20
CA ARG A 180 28.69 4.88 13.82
C ARG A 180 29.77 4.04 13.13
N GLY A 181 29.36 3.00 12.41
CA GLY A 181 30.27 2.08 11.71
C GLY A 181 30.46 2.40 10.23
N HIS A 182 29.49 3.06 9.59
CA HIS A 182 29.46 3.30 8.15
C HIS A 182 28.87 4.67 7.82
N ASP A 183 29.47 5.35 6.82
CA ASP A 183 28.95 6.60 6.28
C ASP A 183 27.86 6.30 5.24
N TYR A 184 26.60 6.62 5.57
CA TYR A 184 25.48 6.51 4.63
C TYR A 184 25.21 7.83 3.89
N SER A 185 24.84 7.71 2.61
CA SER A 185 24.42 8.83 1.76
C SER A 185 22.98 9.25 2.02
N LEU A 186 22.13 8.32 2.46
CA LEU A 186 20.71 8.55 2.75
C LEU A 186 20.22 7.49 3.74
N ILE A 187 19.33 7.89 4.65
CA ILE A 187 18.63 6.97 5.55
C ILE A 187 17.14 7.07 5.27
N PHE A 188 16.48 5.95 4.96
CA PHE A 188 15.02 5.83 5.00
C PHE A 188 14.62 5.25 6.35
N MET A 189 13.78 5.95 7.11
CA MET A 189 13.48 5.57 8.49
C MET A 189 11.99 5.48 8.75
N ASP A 190 11.52 4.28 9.10
CA ASP A 190 10.18 4.08 9.62
C ASP A 190 9.96 4.89 10.89
N CYS A 191 8.86 5.64 10.92
CA CYS A 191 8.45 6.42 12.08
C CYS A 191 8.05 5.52 13.26
N GLN A 192 7.56 4.31 13.00
CA GLN A 192 7.05 3.39 14.02
C GLN A 192 7.89 2.11 14.05
N MET A 193 8.76 1.99 15.04
CA MET A 193 9.58 0.79 15.27
C MET A 193 9.54 0.43 16.77
N PRO A 194 9.73 -0.85 17.15
CA PRO A 194 9.75 -1.27 18.54
C PRO A 194 11.02 -0.77 19.26
N GLU A 195 10.93 -0.70 20.59
CA GLU A 195 11.98 -0.26 21.53
C GLU A 195 12.39 1.21 21.40
N MET A 196 12.92 1.61 20.25
CA MET A 196 13.27 2.99 19.92
C MET A 196 12.64 3.33 18.56
N ASP A 197 11.74 4.30 18.57
CA ASP A 197 11.03 4.71 17.35
C ASP A 197 11.91 5.57 16.43
N GLY A 198 11.47 5.79 15.20
CA GLY A 198 12.23 6.56 14.21
C GLY A 198 12.45 8.03 14.60
N TYR A 199 11.52 8.61 15.37
CA TYR A 199 11.65 9.99 15.85
C TYR A 199 12.71 10.12 16.95
N GLU A 200 12.74 9.17 17.89
CA GLU A 200 13.75 9.06 18.93
C GLU A 200 15.14 8.80 18.35
N ALA A 201 15.25 7.88 17.41
CA ALA A 201 16.49 7.60 16.68
C ALA A 201 17.00 8.83 15.93
N THR A 202 16.12 9.56 15.23
CA THR A 202 16.46 10.80 14.55
C THR A 202 17.00 11.84 15.53
N ARG A 203 16.30 12.09 16.65
CA ARG A 203 16.76 13.07 17.66
C ARG A 203 18.12 12.72 18.23
N ALA A 204 18.37 11.43 18.49
CA ALA A 204 19.66 10.95 18.96
C ALA A 204 20.76 11.17 17.91
N LEU A 205 20.51 10.84 16.64
CA LEU A 205 21.45 11.12 15.54
C LEU A 205 21.76 12.61 15.43
N ARG A 206 20.74 13.48 15.46
CA ARG A 206 20.93 14.95 15.38
C ARG A 206 21.70 15.52 16.56
N ALA A 207 21.59 14.95 17.75
CA ALA A 207 22.36 15.36 18.92
C ALA A 207 23.86 15.00 18.82
N GLU A 208 24.19 13.96 18.04
CA GLU A 208 25.56 13.49 17.81
C GLU A 208 26.23 14.12 16.56
N GLU A 209 25.53 15.01 15.82
CA GLU A 209 26.07 15.63 14.60
C GLU A 209 27.23 16.60 14.88
N ASP A 210 28.38 16.37 14.24
CA ASP A 210 29.61 17.16 14.38
C ASP A 210 29.98 17.96 13.12
N GLY A 211 28.98 18.25 12.28
CA GLY A 211 29.13 18.98 11.02
C GLY A 211 28.96 18.12 9.76
N ARG A 212 28.85 16.79 9.92
CA ARG A 212 28.31 15.89 8.88
C ARG A 212 26.85 15.57 9.20
N ARG A 213 25.96 15.88 8.26
CA ARG A 213 24.51 15.61 8.36
C ARG A 213 24.11 14.66 7.24
N THR A 214 23.81 13.41 7.60
CA THR A 214 23.21 12.46 6.67
C THR A 214 21.72 12.77 6.52
N PRO A 215 21.20 12.90 5.29
CA PRO A 215 19.77 13.10 5.08
C PRO A 215 18.95 11.91 5.59
N ILE A 216 17.85 12.20 6.28
CA ILE A 216 16.92 11.22 6.83
C ILE A 216 15.54 11.49 6.23
N VAL A 217 15.01 10.51 5.50
CA VAL A 217 13.68 10.53 4.88
C VAL A 217 12.77 9.61 5.68
N ALA A 218 11.71 10.17 6.26
CA ALA A 218 10.74 9.43 7.05
C ALA A 218 9.92 8.49 6.16
N LEU A 219 9.66 7.26 6.61
CA LEU A 219 8.60 6.41 6.06
C LEU A 219 7.42 6.46 7.03
N THR A 220 6.36 7.17 6.66
CA THR A 220 5.19 7.41 7.52
C THR A 220 3.95 6.71 6.98
N ALA A 221 3.07 6.23 7.87
CA ALA A 221 1.78 5.65 7.48
C ALA A 221 0.73 6.70 7.05
N SER A 222 1.00 8.00 7.22
CA SER A 222 0.03 9.09 7.01
C SER A 222 0.69 10.36 6.45
N ALA A 223 -0.02 11.04 5.54
CA ALA A 223 0.38 12.33 4.94
C ALA A 223 -0.26 13.56 5.64
N MET A 224 -0.89 13.37 6.80
CA MET A 224 -1.69 14.41 7.46
C MET A 224 -0.84 15.60 7.95
N GLU A 225 -1.46 16.80 7.98
CA GLU A 225 -0.94 17.98 8.66
C GLU A 225 -0.72 17.65 10.15
N GLY A 226 0.55 17.58 10.55
CA GLY A 226 0.99 17.20 11.89
C GLY A 226 2.04 16.10 11.89
N ASP A 227 1.96 15.11 11.01
CA ASP A 227 3.02 14.09 10.89
C ASP A 227 4.24 14.65 10.16
N ALA A 228 4.03 15.50 9.16
CA ALA A 228 5.12 16.27 8.54
C ALA A 228 5.81 17.21 9.56
N GLU A 229 5.03 17.87 10.42
CA GLU A 229 5.58 18.72 11.50
C GLU A 229 6.37 17.88 12.51
N ARG A 230 5.87 16.71 12.91
CA ARG A 230 6.59 15.79 13.81
C ARG A 230 7.88 15.25 13.20
N CYS A 231 7.90 14.98 11.90
CA CYS A 231 9.11 14.58 11.18
C CYS A 231 10.14 15.72 11.20
N ILE A 232 9.71 16.96 10.90
CA ILE A 232 10.55 18.15 10.92
C ILE A 232 11.07 18.45 12.34
N ASP A 233 10.20 18.40 13.34
CA ASP A 233 10.54 18.64 14.76
C ASP A 233 11.51 17.60 15.31
N ALA A 234 11.42 16.35 14.85
CA ALA A 234 12.39 15.32 15.17
C ALA A 234 13.74 15.53 14.45
N GLY A 235 13.78 16.36 13.41
CA GLY A 235 14.97 16.69 12.63
C GLY A 235 15.14 15.89 11.34
N MET A 236 14.08 15.25 10.84
CA MET A 236 14.07 14.57 9.53
C MET A 236 14.03 15.60 8.39
N ASP A 237 14.57 15.24 7.23
CA ASP A 237 14.77 16.15 6.11
C ASP A 237 13.64 16.07 5.06
N ASP A 238 12.95 14.93 4.98
CA ASP A 238 11.82 14.68 4.08
C ASP A 238 10.94 13.54 4.60
N TYR A 239 9.83 13.24 3.91
CA TYR A 239 8.98 12.10 4.23
C TYR A 239 8.36 11.45 2.98
N LEU A 240 8.13 10.15 3.06
CA LEU A 240 7.40 9.32 2.10
C LEU A 240 6.27 8.59 2.82
N THR A 241 5.10 8.56 2.20
CA THR A 241 3.93 7.86 2.73
C THR A 241 3.94 6.40 2.32
N LYS A 242 3.69 5.49 3.27
CA LYS A 242 3.49 4.07 3.01
C LYS A 242 2.09 3.85 2.37
N PRO A 243 1.95 2.92 1.39
CA PRO A 243 3.01 2.10 0.82
C PRO A 243 3.94 2.90 -0.10
N VAL A 244 5.25 2.73 0.09
CA VAL A 244 6.28 3.45 -0.67
C VAL A 244 6.46 2.76 -2.02
N ARG A 245 6.40 3.54 -3.11
CA ARG A 245 6.59 3.03 -4.47
C ARG A 245 8.02 3.28 -4.94
N LEU A 246 8.42 2.59 -6.01
CA LEU A 246 9.75 2.77 -6.60
C LEU A 246 9.97 4.23 -7.04
N GLU A 247 8.93 4.88 -7.58
CA GLU A 247 9.01 6.28 -8.01
C GLU A 247 9.30 7.25 -6.85
N ASP A 248 8.79 6.94 -5.66
CA ASP A 248 9.01 7.72 -4.45
C ASP A 248 10.48 7.62 -3.99
N PHE A 249 11.05 6.41 -4.04
CA PHE A 249 12.47 6.20 -3.76
C PHE A 249 13.37 6.91 -4.79
N VAL A 250 13.02 6.87 -6.07
CA VAL A 250 13.75 7.60 -7.13
C VAL A 250 13.75 9.10 -6.85
N ALA A 251 12.57 9.66 -6.55
CA ALA A 251 12.43 11.09 -6.27
C ALA A 251 13.25 11.51 -5.03
N ALA A 252 13.23 10.71 -3.96
CA ALA A 252 14.02 10.96 -2.77
C ALA A 252 15.53 10.86 -3.03
N LEU A 253 15.99 9.83 -3.76
CA LEU A 253 17.40 9.66 -4.12
C LEU A 253 17.90 10.81 -5.01
N ASP A 254 17.14 11.21 -6.02
CA ASP A 254 17.51 12.32 -6.90
C ASP A 254 17.59 13.66 -6.15
N ARG A 255 16.76 13.83 -5.12
CA ARG A 255 16.72 15.04 -4.29
C ARG A 255 17.87 15.10 -3.29
N TRP A 256 18.16 13.99 -2.61
CA TRP A 256 19.04 13.96 -1.44
C TRP A 256 20.43 13.38 -1.70
N VAL A 257 20.61 12.66 -2.81
CA VAL A 257 21.90 12.09 -3.23
C VAL A 257 22.33 12.75 -4.54
N PRO A 258 22.90 13.98 -4.49
CA PRO A 258 23.36 14.68 -5.67
C PRO A 258 24.49 13.88 -6.33
N GLU A 259 24.44 13.77 -7.66
CA GLU A 259 25.53 13.13 -8.38
C GLU A 259 26.79 13.99 -8.32
N PRO A 260 27.97 13.36 -8.17
CA PRO A 260 29.20 14.06 -8.53
C PRO A 260 29.09 14.46 -10.02
N PRO A 261 29.57 15.66 -10.40
CA PRO A 261 29.46 16.14 -11.77
C PRO A 261 30.08 15.10 -12.73
N ALA A 262 29.23 14.50 -13.56
CA ALA A 262 29.60 13.43 -14.47
C ALA A 262 30.51 13.97 -15.58
N GLN A 263 31.66 13.35 -15.77
CA GLN A 263 32.46 13.51 -16.97
C GLN A 263 31.73 12.80 -18.12
N GLU A 264 31.45 13.55 -19.18
CA GLU A 264 30.70 13.13 -20.36
C GLU A 264 31.42 12.00 -21.11
N GLN A 265 30.76 10.86 -21.31
CA GLN A 265 31.04 9.95 -22.41
C GLN A 265 29.72 9.53 -23.08
N GLU A 266 29.67 9.79 -24.38
CA GLU A 266 28.59 9.58 -25.34
C GLU A 266 28.32 8.10 -25.65
N GLN A 267 27.10 7.84 -26.15
CA GLN A 267 26.63 6.76 -27.07
C GLN A 267 25.41 6.01 -26.50
N GLU A 268 24.37 5.64 -27.25
CA GLU A 268 23.83 5.98 -28.56
C GLU A 268 22.38 5.43 -28.54
N ALA A 269 21.44 6.15 -29.14
CA ALA A 269 20.01 5.84 -29.09
C ALA A 269 19.59 4.78 -30.13
N SER A 270 18.63 3.92 -29.78
CA SER A 270 17.78 3.20 -30.73
C SER A 270 16.38 3.00 -30.15
N ALA A 271 15.37 3.43 -30.90
CA ALA A 271 13.95 3.42 -30.56
C ALA A 271 13.22 2.19 -31.14
N GLY A 272 12.20 1.70 -30.44
CA GLY A 272 11.26 0.66 -30.89
C GLY A 272 9.98 0.64 -30.01
N PRO A 273 8.84 0.11 -30.51
CA PRO A 273 7.53 0.76 -30.40
C PRO A 273 6.61 0.28 -29.26
N GLU A 274 5.65 1.13 -28.88
CA GLU A 274 4.52 0.83 -27.98
C GLU A 274 3.53 -0.21 -28.56
N PRO A 275 2.88 -1.01 -27.71
CA PRO A 275 1.52 -1.49 -27.99
C PRO A 275 0.51 -1.32 -26.83
N ASP A 276 -0.75 -1.08 -27.23
CA ASP A 276 -1.99 -1.04 -26.44
C ASP A 276 -2.69 -2.45 -26.43
N PRO A 277 -3.86 -2.70 -25.80
CA PRO A 277 -4.02 -3.60 -24.65
C PRO A 277 -4.79 -4.90 -24.95
N VAL A 278 -4.36 -6.04 -24.40
CA VAL A 278 -5.21 -7.23 -24.16
C VAL A 278 -4.72 -7.97 -22.90
N ARG A 279 -5.62 -8.26 -21.96
CA ARG A 279 -5.34 -8.97 -20.69
C ARG A 279 -5.44 -10.50 -20.85
N PRO A 280 -4.43 -11.27 -20.42
CA PRO A 280 -4.57 -12.68 -20.08
C PRO A 280 -4.28 -12.98 -18.59
N VAL A 281 -4.73 -14.17 -18.18
CA VAL A 281 -4.63 -14.76 -16.83
C VAL A 281 -3.18 -15.20 -16.57
N VAL A 282 -2.62 -14.75 -15.43
CA VAL A 282 -1.18 -14.77 -15.05
C VAL A 282 -0.32 -13.82 -15.90
N ASP A 283 0.00 -12.67 -15.31
CA ASP A 283 0.78 -11.62 -15.94
C ASP A 283 2.28 -11.81 -15.69
N LEU A 284 2.96 -12.56 -16.57
CA LEU A 284 4.43 -12.56 -16.65
C LEU A 284 4.99 -11.38 -17.46
N SER A 285 4.12 -10.55 -18.06
CA SER A 285 4.54 -9.32 -18.74
C SER A 285 4.98 -8.24 -17.74
N ALA A 286 4.44 -8.26 -16.53
CA ALA A 286 4.95 -7.50 -15.39
C ALA A 286 6.37 -7.95 -14.97
N MET A 287 6.71 -9.24 -15.09
CA MET A 287 8.07 -9.72 -14.81
C MET A 287 9.06 -9.37 -15.93
N THR A 288 8.67 -9.53 -17.20
CA THR A 288 9.55 -9.26 -18.36
C THR A 288 9.78 -7.77 -18.61
N ALA A 289 8.82 -6.90 -18.28
CA ALA A 289 8.98 -5.44 -18.38
C ALA A 289 9.87 -4.84 -17.28
N LEU A 290 10.05 -5.54 -16.16
CA LEU A 290 10.80 -5.04 -14.99
C LEU A 290 12.22 -5.63 -14.82
N HIS A 291 12.52 -6.82 -15.37
CA HIS A 291 13.70 -7.60 -14.92
C HIS A 291 14.69 -8.09 -16.00
N GLY A 292 14.40 -7.94 -17.30
CA GLY A 292 15.29 -8.53 -18.33
C GLY A 292 15.38 -10.06 -18.24
N ASP A 293 16.57 -10.64 -18.50
CA ASP A 293 16.81 -12.07 -18.80
C ASP A 293 16.74 -13.06 -17.60
N ASP A 294 16.53 -12.63 -16.34
CA ASP A 294 16.55 -13.52 -15.15
C ASP A 294 15.14 -13.80 -14.56
N THR A 295 14.22 -14.19 -15.43
CA THR A 295 12.89 -14.66 -15.02
C THR A 295 12.94 -16.01 -14.31
N GLN A 296 13.96 -16.83 -14.62
CA GLN A 296 14.12 -18.17 -14.08
C GLN A 296 14.51 -18.16 -12.59
N GLY A 297 15.47 -17.32 -12.17
CA GLY A 297 15.88 -17.24 -10.76
C GLY A 297 14.77 -16.76 -9.83
N LEU A 298 13.89 -15.88 -10.31
CA LEU A 298 12.73 -15.39 -9.56
C LEU A 298 11.65 -16.44 -9.37
N VAL A 299 11.38 -17.22 -10.41
CA VAL A 299 10.44 -18.36 -10.33
C VAL A 299 10.99 -19.41 -9.37
N GLU A 300 12.27 -19.78 -9.48
CA GLU A 300 12.91 -20.74 -8.57
C GLU A 300 12.89 -20.26 -7.11
N LEU A 301 13.12 -18.96 -6.87
CA LEU A 301 13.05 -18.37 -5.53
C LEU A 301 11.62 -18.37 -4.97
N PHE A 302 10.61 -18.02 -5.78
CA PHE A 302 9.21 -18.07 -5.39
C PHE A 302 8.79 -19.51 -5.04
N LEU A 303 9.14 -20.48 -5.88
CA LEU A 303 8.80 -21.89 -5.68
C LEU A 303 9.45 -22.45 -4.40
N SER A 304 10.75 -22.21 -4.21
CA SER A 304 11.48 -22.68 -3.04
C SER A 304 11.01 -22.02 -1.73
N SER A 305 10.76 -20.71 -1.73
CA SER A 305 10.24 -20.00 -0.55
C SER A 305 8.82 -20.44 -0.19
N SER A 306 7.94 -20.59 -1.18
CA SER A 306 6.54 -20.95 -0.97
C SER A 306 6.39 -22.41 -0.50
N ALA A 307 7.20 -23.33 -1.04
CA ALA A 307 7.26 -24.71 -0.56
C ALA A 307 7.66 -24.80 0.92
N GLY A 308 8.67 -24.00 1.34
CA GLY A 308 9.08 -23.91 2.74
C GLY A 308 7.97 -23.36 3.65
N GLN A 309 7.24 -22.33 3.21
CA GLN A 309 6.11 -21.77 3.95
C GLN A 309 4.96 -22.78 4.07
N LEU A 310 4.64 -23.52 3.01
CA LEU A 310 3.61 -24.57 3.05
C LEU A 310 3.95 -25.69 4.04
N GLN A 311 5.22 -26.10 4.10
CA GLN A 311 5.67 -27.08 5.10
C GLN A 311 5.46 -26.54 6.53
N GLN A 312 5.87 -25.29 6.78
CA GLN A 312 5.70 -24.64 8.08
C GLN A 312 4.22 -24.45 8.44
N MET A 313 3.34 -24.24 7.46
CA MET A 313 1.89 -24.17 7.68
C MET A 313 1.33 -25.53 8.12
N GLY A 314 1.79 -26.64 7.55
CA GLY A 314 1.43 -27.99 8.01
C GLY A 314 1.89 -28.28 9.44
N GLU A 315 3.09 -27.82 9.81
CA GLU A 315 3.63 -27.94 11.16
C GLU A 315 2.85 -27.08 12.17
N ALA A 316 2.58 -25.81 11.83
CA ALA A 316 1.80 -24.90 12.66
C ALA A 316 0.35 -25.37 12.84
N LEU A 317 -0.25 -25.98 11.82
CA LEU A 317 -1.56 -26.62 11.89
C LEU A 317 -1.56 -27.80 12.87
N SER A 318 -0.54 -28.66 12.80
CA SER A 318 -0.39 -29.82 13.70
C SER A 318 -0.11 -29.40 15.15
N GLY A 319 0.59 -28.29 15.35
CA GLY A 319 0.88 -27.70 16.65
C GLY A 319 -0.22 -26.80 17.21
N GLY A 320 -1.31 -26.55 16.46
CA GLY A 320 -2.41 -25.68 16.87
C GLY A 320 -2.04 -24.20 17.01
N ASN A 321 -0.98 -23.75 16.33
CA ASN A 321 -0.49 -22.37 16.42
C ASN A 321 -1.15 -21.48 15.35
N ALA A 322 -2.37 -21.03 15.63
CA ALA A 322 -3.16 -20.22 14.72
C ALA A 322 -2.49 -18.87 14.35
N ALA A 323 -1.79 -18.24 15.31
CA ALA A 323 -1.09 -16.98 15.06
C ALA A 323 0.04 -17.14 14.03
N GLU A 324 0.79 -18.24 14.11
CA GLU A 324 1.82 -18.57 13.13
C GLU A 324 1.23 -18.96 11.78
N LEU A 325 0.11 -19.69 11.77
CA LEU A 325 -0.61 -20.05 10.55
C LEU A 325 -1.05 -18.82 9.76
N ARG A 326 -1.61 -17.82 10.46
CA ARG A 326 -2.00 -16.53 9.87
C ARG A 326 -0.81 -15.75 9.34
N ARG A 327 0.30 -15.71 10.09
CA ARG A 327 1.53 -15.02 9.67
C ARG A 327 2.09 -15.63 8.39
N LEU A 328 2.10 -16.97 8.30
CA LEU A 328 2.57 -17.70 7.12
C LEU A 328 1.63 -17.49 5.91
N ALA A 329 0.31 -17.54 6.12
CA ALA A 329 -0.68 -17.25 5.09
C ALA A 329 -0.53 -15.82 4.55
N HIS A 330 -0.36 -14.83 5.42
CA HIS A 330 -0.14 -13.43 5.03
C HIS A 330 1.15 -13.24 4.22
N GLY A 331 2.23 -13.90 4.62
CA GLY A 331 3.49 -13.88 3.87
C GLY A 331 3.37 -14.51 2.47
N LEU A 332 2.71 -15.67 2.37
CA LEU A 332 2.48 -16.36 1.10
C LEU A 332 1.52 -15.60 0.18
N ARG A 333 0.54 -14.90 0.74
CA ARG A 333 -0.35 -14.01 -0.02
C ARG A 333 0.44 -12.90 -0.71
N GLY A 334 1.34 -12.25 0.01
CA GLY A 334 2.17 -11.16 -0.52
C GLY A 334 3.07 -11.62 -1.67
N SER A 335 3.70 -12.80 -1.53
CA SER A 335 4.51 -13.38 -2.60
C SER A 335 3.66 -13.85 -3.79
N ALA A 336 2.48 -14.42 -3.54
CA ALA A 336 1.55 -14.86 -4.58
C ALA A 336 1.01 -13.69 -5.42
N SER A 337 0.59 -12.59 -4.79
CA SER A 337 0.18 -11.37 -5.49
C SER A 337 1.34 -10.74 -6.28
N TYR A 338 2.57 -10.83 -5.78
CA TYR A 338 3.76 -10.32 -6.46
C TYR A 338 4.04 -11.05 -7.79
N VAL A 339 3.78 -12.35 -7.88
CA VAL A 339 3.93 -13.15 -9.12
C VAL A 339 2.63 -13.27 -9.93
N GLY A 340 1.58 -12.52 -9.56
CA GLY A 340 0.28 -12.56 -10.23
C GLY A 340 -0.52 -13.85 -10.00
N ALA A 341 -0.17 -14.64 -8.99
CA ALA A 341 -0.88 -15.85 -8.59
C ALA A 341 -2.11 -15.53 -7.72
N GLU A 342 -3.06 -14.78 -8.27
CA GLU A 342 -4.23 -14.25 -7.56
C GLU A 342 -5.09 -15.34 -6.89
N GLN A 343 -5.20 -16.52 -7.49
CA GLN A 343 -5.92 -17.64 -6.86
C GLN A 343 -5.25 -18.12 -5.58
N LEU A 344 -3.92 -18.22 -5.57
CA LEU A 344 -3.16 -18.58 -4.38
C LEU A 344 -3.25 -17.49 -3.30
N ALA A 345 -3.17 -16.22 -3.71
CA ALA A 345 -3.36 -15.08 -2.82
C ALA A 345 -4.76 -15.07 -2.17
N GLY A 346 -5.80 -15.40 -2.95
CA GLY A 346 -7.16 -15.56 -2.45
C GLY A 346 -7.30 -16.67 -1.40
N ARG A 347 -6.70 -17.85 -1.64
CA ARG A 347 -6.71 -18.95 -0.65
C ARG A 347 -5.98 -18.61 0.65
N CYS A 348 -4.90 -17.84 0.55
CA CYS A 348 -4.18 -17.35 1.72
C CYS A 348 -5.04 -16.37 2.55
N LEU A 349 -5.77 -15.47 1.88
CA LEU A 349 -6.72 -14.57 2.54
C LEU A 349 -7.84 -15.34 3.24
N GLU A 350 -8.42 -16.36 2.59
CA GLU A 350 -9.46 -17.21 3.21
C GLU A 350 -8.96 -17.88 4.50
N LEU A 351 -7.69 -18.30 4.54
CA LEU A 351 -7.09 -18.87 5.75
C LEU A 351 -6.84 -17.81 6.83
N GLU A 352 -6.36 -16.61 6.45
CA GLU A 352 -6.21 -15.49 7.39
C GLU A 352 -7.55 -15.17 8.07
N GLU A 353 -8.63 -15.09 7.29
CA GLU A 353 -9.99 -14.86 7.78
C GLU A 353 -10.49 -15.99 8.69
N ALA A 354 -10.25 -17.25 8.32
CA ALA A 354 -10.62 -18.41 9.13
C ALA A 354 -9.90 -18.42 10.49
N VAL A 355 -8.62 -18.01 10.53
CA VAL A 355 -7.88 -17.85 11.79
C VAL A 355 -8.47 -16.73 12.63
N ASP A 356 -8.75 -15.55 12.05
CA ASP A 356 -9.31 -14.41 12.78
C ASP A 356 -10.68 -14.69 13.38
N GLN A 357 -11.48 -15.50 12.68
CA GLN A 357 -12.81 -15.90 13.12
C GLN A 357 -12.77 -17.01 14.19
N GLY A 358 -11.58 -17.57 14.47
CA GLY A 358 -11.42 -18.66 15.42
C GLY A 358 -12.03 -19.97 14.92
N THR A 359 -11.99 -20.21 13.60
CA THR A 359 -12.51 -21.44 12.98
C THR A 359 -11.83 -22.66 13.60
N ALA A 360 -12.63 -23.65 14.02
CA ALA A 360 -12.16 -24.81 14.76
C ALA A 360 -11.32 -25.78 13.91
N ASP A 361 -11.59 -25.87 12.61
CA ASP A 361 -10.84 -26.72 11.68
C ASP A 361 -10.26 -25.88 10.53
N LEU A 362 -8.95 -25.65 10.59
CA LEU A 362 -8.20 -24.89 9.59
C LEU A 362 -7.55 -25.79 8.53
N ARG A 363 -7.66 -27.12 8.68
CA ARG A 363 -7.04 -28.09 7.76
C ARG A 363 -7.50 -27.94 6.31
N PRO A 364 -8.80 -27.76 6.01
CA PRO A 364 -9.27 -27.62 4.62
C PRO A 364 -8.69 -26.39 3.91
N HIS A 365 -8.39 -25.33 4.66
CA HIS A 365 -7.80 -24.12 4.11
C HIS A 365 -6.32 -24.31 3.77
N VAL A 366 -5.56 -25.00 4.63
CA VAL A 366 -4.15 -25.31 4.35
C VAL A 366 -4.03 -26.27 3.16
N GLU A 367 -4.92 -27.26 3.05
CA GLU A 367 -5.00 -28.15 1.89
C GLU A 367 -5.33 -27.39 0.60
N ALA A 368 -6.31 -26.47 0.63
CA ALA A 368 -6.67 -25.66 -0.53
C ALA A 368 -5.54 -24.72 -1.00
N ILE A 369 -4.71 -24.21 -0.08
CA ILE A 369 -3.51 -23.42 -0.43
C ILE A 369 -2.45 -24.32 -1.09
N ALA A 370 -2.22 -25.53 -0.57
CA ALA A 370 -1.28 -26.47 -1.15
C ALA A 370 -1.69 -26.87 -2.59
N ASP A 371 -2.97 -27.13 -2.81
CA ASP A 371 -3.52 -27.44 -4.14
C ASP A 371 -3.38 -26.25 -5.11
N ALA A 372 -3.67 -25.03 -4.65
CA ALA A 372 -3.51 -23.82 -5.45
C ALA A 372 -2.04 -23.56 -5.79
N PHE A 373 -1.12 -23.82 -4.87
CA PHE A 373 0.31 -23.69 -5.10
C PHE A 373 0.83 -24.70 -6.11
N SER A 374 0.41 -25.98 -6.03
CA SER A 374 0.79 -27.01 -7.01
C SER A 374 0.35 -26.64 -8.44
N GLN A 375 -0.82 -26.02 -8.59
CA GLN A 375 -1.28 -25.53 -9.90
C GLN A 375 -0.42 -24.39 -10.44
N VAL A 376 0.03 -23.47 -9.57
CA VAL A 376 0.94 -22.38 -9.92
C VAL A 376 2.32 -22.93 -10.29
N GLU A 377 2.84 -23.87 -9.51
CA GLU A 377 4.11 -24.56 -9.77
C GLU A 377 4.10 -25.27 -11.13
N ASP A 378 3.04 -26.03 -11.44
CA ASP A 378 2.89 -26.70 -12.74
C ASP A 378 2.81 -25.74 -13.92
N LEU A 379 2.21 -24.56 -13.74
CA LEU A 379 2.12 -23.53 -14.78
C LEU A 379 3.46 -22.85 -15.01
N LEU A 380 4.17 -22.49 -13.93
CA LEU A 380 5.48 -21.86 -13.99
C LEU A 380 6.54 -22.81 -14.58
N ASN A 381 6.54 -24.08 -14.17
CA ASN A 381 7.45 -25.09 -14.72
C ASN A 381 7.21 -25.35 -16.22
N ARG A 382 5.95 -25.29 -16.68
CA ARG A 382 5.62 -25.40 -18.12
C ARG A 382 6.10 -24.21 -18.95
N GLN A 383 6.11 -23.02 -18.36
CA GLN A 383 6.58 -21.80 -19.02
C GLN A 383 8.10 -21.67 -19.04
N LEU A 384 8.81 -22.27 -18.06
CA LEU A 384 10.27 -22.33 -18.07
C LEU A 384 10.84 -23.42 -19.00
N ALA A 385 10.03 -24.42 -19.36
CA ALA A 385 10.45 -25.54 -20.22
C ALA A 385 10.20 -25.33 -21.72
N GLY A 386 9.53 -24.25 -22.12
CA GLY A 386 9.22 -23.89 -23.51
C GLY A 386 9.93 -22.62 -23.93
#